data_AF-A0A7Y5SID5-F1
#
_entry.id   AF-A0A7Y5SID5-F1
#
_cell.length_a   1.000
_cell.length_b   1.000
_cell.length_c   1.000
_cell.angle_alpha   90.00
_cell.angle_beta   90.00
_cell.angle_gamma   90.00
#
_symmetry.space_group_name_H-M   'P 1'
#
loop_
_entity.id
_entity.type
_entity.pdbx_description
1 polymer ?
#
loop_
_entity_poly.entity_id
_entity_poly.type
_entity_poly.pdbx_seq_one_letter_code
_entity_poly.pdbx_strand_id
1 'polypeptide(L)'
;MDQVKVALAILKKHHFWVLVVIVVIVGGAVWAMAASDLAKRFETRKTDIEGKRTAVLGIPASPPNQKLVDAIKKRDGLLKENVLAAWELLYKEQKKNNPWPEELGEEFLMVINSLGPKDEIPQRYRETYLNFISSHLPRMDDIIDRRKPKNAPAGTAMGAMAMPGMAMPGMADPGMMGTAPGMAAAGSDAEMAGKTFWDDAEMVKQGFTWGDRVPETIQVRTAQEDLWVYEALLRIIKNTNTGASHHYNAAVKAIEQLQIGRAAAAAFQQSANRLKVSGSPTGGGMGMGAMPGGDPAMMAGDPAMMAGSPAMPGGDPAMMAGDPAMMAGGASAGAGA
;
A
#
# COMPACT_ATOMS: atom_id res chain seq x y z
N MET A 1 27.48 -96.91 -15.34
CA MET A 1 27.34 -97.44 -13.96
C MET A 1 28.69 -97.83 -13.34
N ASP A 2 29.75 -98.09 -14.10
CA ASP A 2 31.06 -98.46 -13.53
C ASP A 2 31.86 -97.32 -12.89
N GLN A 3 31.78 -96.09 -13.41
CA GLN A 3 32.49 -94.95 -12.79
C GLN A 3 31.98 -94.62 -11.38
N VAL A 4 30.69 -94.88 -11.11
CA VAL A 4 30.10 -94.67 -9.79
C VAL A 4 30.62 -95.69 -8.78
N LYS A 5 30.87 -96.94 -9.22
CA LYS A 5 31.47 -97.99 -8.37
C LYS A 5 32.94 -97.72 -8.06
N VAL A 6 33.70 -97.23 -9.04
CA VAL A 6 35.09 -96.79 -8.86
C VAL A 6 35.17 -95.60 -7.91
N ALA A 7 34.29 -94.61 -8.07
CA ALA A 7 34.20 -93.47 -7.16
C ALA A 7 33.82 -93.91 -5.74
N LEU A 8 32.87 -94.83 -5.57
CA LEU A 8 32.49 -95.41 -4.28
C LEU A 8 33.63 -96.18 -3.60
N ALA A 9 34.46 -96.91 -4.36
CA ALA A 9 35.60 -97.63 -3.81
C ALA A 9 36.70 -96.69 -3.29
N ILE A 10 36.98 -95.61 -4.04
CA ILE A 10 37.92 -94.54 -3.63
C ILE A 10 37.36 -93.79 -2.42
N LEU A 11 36.06 -93.48 -2.43
CA LEU A 11 35.37 -92.83 -1.32
C LEU A 11 35.44 -93.69 -0.06
N LYS A 12 35.27 -95.01 -0.14
CA LYS A 12 35.35 -95.91 1.03
C LYS A 12 36.77 -96.02 1.60
N LYS A 13 37.81 -95.94 0.75
CA LYS A 13 39.22 -96.00 1.17
C LYS A 13 39.75 -94.66 1.71
N HIS A 14 39.27 -93.53 1.18
CA HIS A 14 39.73 -92.17 1.52
C HIS A 14 38.65 -91.28 2.17
N HIS A 15 37.54 -91.87 2.64
CA HIS A 15 36.38 -91.16 3.19
C HIS A 15 36.75 -90.11 4.25
N PHE A 16 37.67 -90.44 5.14
CA PHE A 16 38.17 -89.54 6.18
C PHE A 16 38.78 -88.25 5.58
N TRP A 17 39.69 -88.39 4.62
CA TRP A 17 40.36 -87.25 3.97
C TRP A 17 39.40 -86.43 3.11
N VAL A 18 38.46 -87.08 2.42
CA VAL A 18 37.42 -86.40 1.65
C VAL A 18 36.52 -85.56 2.58
N LEU A 19 36.17 -86.09 3.75
CA LEU A 19 35.34 -85.38 4.73
C LEU A 19 36.07 -84.16 5.31
N VAL A 20 37.36 -84.27 5.64
CA VAL A 20 38.19 -83.15 6.10
C VAL A 20 38.22 -82.02 5.06
N VAL A 21 38.44 -82.35 3.78
CA VAL A 21 38.44 -81.36 2.69
C VAL A 21 37.07 -80.67 2.57
N ILE A 22 35.97 -81.43 2.66
CA ILE A 22 34.61 -80.87 2.62
C ILE A 22 34.37 -79.91 3.79
N VAL A 23 34.78 -80.27 5.01
CA VAL A 23 34.62 -79.41 6.20
C VAL A 23 35.40 -78.11 6.05
N VAL A 24 36.63 -78.15 5.50
CA VAL A 24 37.42 -76.95 5.24
C VAL A 24 36.76 -76.05 4.18
N ILE A 25 36.23 -76.63 3.10
CA ILE A 25 35.53 -75.89 2.05
C ILE A 25 34.25 -75.24 2.60
N VAL A 26 33.43 -76.00 3.33
CA VAL A 26 32.18 -75.49 3.92
C VAL A 26 32.47 -74.42 4.97
N GLY A 27 33.47 -74.64 5.84
CA GLY A 27 33.89 -73.65 6.84
C GLY A 27 34.39 -72.35 6.19
N GLY A 28 35.20 -72.46 5.14
CA GLY A 28 35.66 -71.32 4.36
C GLY A 28 34.53 -70.56 3.66
N ALA A 29 33.55 -71.28 3.11
CA ALA A 29 32.38 -70.68 2.48
C ALA A 29 31.49 -69.94 3.50
N VAL A 30 31.22 -70.55 4.66
CA VAL A 30 30.43 -69.91 5.73
C VAL A 30 31.15 -68.68 6.29
N TRP A 31 32.46 -68.76 6.50
CA TRP A 31 33.26 -67.61 6.93
C TRP A 31 33.24 -66.48 5.90
N ALA A 32 33.44 -66.79 4.62
CA ALA A 32 33.41 -65.80 3.56
C ALA A 32 32.02 -65.14 3.42
N MET A 33 30.94 -65.92 3.54
CA MET A 33 29.57 -65.38 3.54
C MET A 33 29.35 -64.44 4.74
N ALA A 34 29.71 -64.87 5.95
CA ALA A 34 29.56 -64.07 7.16
C ALA A 34 30.39 -62.78 7.12
N ALA A 35 31.65 -62.85 6.65
CA ALA A 35 32.50 -61.69 6.47
C ALA A 35 31.93 -60.71 5.43
N SER A 36 31.38 -61.24 4.32
CA SER A 36 30.76 -60.42 3.29
C SER A 36 29.47 -59.73 3.76
N ASP A 37 28.65 -60.40 4.56
CA ASP A 37 27.42 -59.82 5.14
C ASP A 37 27.77 -58.72 6.15
N LEU A 38 28.78 -58.96 7.00
CA LEU A 38 29.26 -57.96 7.95
C LEU A 38 29.81 -56.72 7.24
N ALA A 39 30.59 -56.91 6.17
CA ALA A 39 31.11 -55.80 5.36
C ALA A 39 29.98 -54.99 4.71
N LYS A 40 28.95 -55.65 4.15
CA LYS A 40 27.78 -54.97 3.57
C LYS A 40 27.01 -54.16 4.61
N ARG A 41 26.78 -54.71 5.81
CA ARG A 41 26.12 -54.00 6.91
C ARG A 41 26.94 -52.82 7.43
N PHE A 42 28.27 -52.95 7.42
CA PHE A 42 29.17 -51.86 7.79
C PHE A 42 29.08 -50.71 6.80
N GLU A 43 29.23 -50.98 5.49
CA GLU A 43 29.13 -49.96 4.45
C GLU A 43 27.74 -49.30 4.44
N THR A 44 26.66 -50.08 4.56
CA THR A 44 25.29 -49.53 4.63
C THR A 44 25.13 -48.55 5.80
N ARG A 45 25.61 -48.91 6.99
CA ARG A 45 25.53 -48.03 8.17
C ARG A 45 26.44 -46.82 8.05
N LYS A 46 27.62 -46.98 7.46
CA LYS A 46 28.54 -45.88 7.20
C LYS A 46 27.90 -44.86 6.26
N THR A 47 27.32 -45.31 5.14
CA THR A 47 26.61 -44.43 4.20
C THR A 47 25.40 -43.76 4.85
N ASP A 48 24.62 -44.47 5.68
CA ASP A 48 23.47 -43.87 6.39
C ASP A 48 23.91 -42.81 7.40
N ILE A 49 24.99 -43.06 8.16
CA ILE A 49 25.55 -42.09 9.11
C ILE A 49 26.13 -40.88 8.38
N GLU A 50 26.88 -41.09 7.30
CA GLU A 50 27.44 -40.00 6.48
C GLU A 50 26.33 -39.18 5.80
N GLY A 51 25.26 -39.84 5.33
CA GLY A 51 24.08 -39.20 4.78
C GLY A 51 23.36 -38.33 5.81
N LYS A 52 23.11 -38.87 7.02
CA LYS A 52 22.52 -38.11 8.13
C LYS A 52 23.40 -36.95 8.59
N ARG A 53 24.72 -37.15 8.66
CA ARG A 53 25.67 -36.09 9.01
C ARG A 53 25.67 -34.98 7.97
N THR A 54 25.68 -35.32 6.69
CA THR A 54 25.61 -34.35 5.58
C THR A 54 24.27 -33.61 5.60
N ALA A 55 23.17 -34.30 5.89
CA ALA A 55 21.87 -33.68 6.05
C ALA A 55 21.85 -32.65 7.20
N VAL A 56 22.49 -32.94 8.34
CA VAL A 56 22.60 -31.99 9.46
C VAL A 56 23.52 -30.81 9.11
N LEU A 57 24.65 -31.05 8.43
CA LEU A 57 25.58 -30.01 8.01
C LEU A 57 25.02 -29.10 6.91
N GLY A 58 24.08 -29.61 6.11
CA GLY A 58 23.39 -28.87 5.05
C GLY A 58 22.24 -27.98 5.54
N ILE A 59 21.90 -28.01 6.84
CA ILE A 59 20.89 -27.11 7.41
C ILE A 59 21.54 -25.73 7.59
N PRO A 60 21.06 -24.67 6.92
CA PRO A 60 21.56 -23.32 7.14
C PRO A 60 21.29 -22.90 8.60
N ALA A 61 22.10 -21.99 9.16
CA ALA A 61 22.02 -21.58 10.58
C ALA A 61 20.64 -21.03 11.04
N SER A 62 19.71 -20.78 10.11
CA SER A 62 18.30 -20.50 10.38
C SER A 62 17.43 -21.10 9.27
N PRO A 63 17.08 -22.40 9.33
CA PRO A 63 16.13 -22.96 8.38
C PRO A 63 14.76 -22.35 8.65
N PRO A 64 13.92 -22.09 7.62
CA PRO A 64 12.55 -21.66 7.81
C PRO A 64 11.85 -22.66 8.75
N ASN A 65 11.52 -22.24 9.96
CA ASN A 65 10.77 -23.09 10.87
C ASN A 65 9.37 -23.26 10.29
N GLN A 66 9.08 -24.43 9.72
CA GLN A 66 7.81 -24.68 9.04
C GLN A 66 6.61 -24.35 9.94
N LYS A 67 6.73 -24.58 11.27
CA LYS A 67 5.69 -24.19 12.24
C LYS A 67 5.48 -22.68 12.29
N LEU A 68 6.54 -21.88 12.18
CA LEU A 68 6.45 -20.42 12.11
C LEU A 68 5.84 -19.98 10.77
N VAL A 69 6.26 -20.59 9.66
CA VAL A 69 5.71 -20.30 8.32
C VAL A 69 4.21 -20.58 8.29
N ASP A 70 3.78 -21.72 8.83
CA ASP A 70 2.36 -22.10 8.89
C ASP A 70 1.57 -21.17 9.82
N ALA A 71 2.16 -20.76 10.96
CA ALA A 71 1.54 -19.79 11.87
C ALA A 71 1.40 -18.39 11.23
N ILE A 72 2.41 -17.93 10.48
CA ILE A 72 2.35 -16.66 9.73
C ILE A 72 1.26 -16.75 8.66
N LYS A 73 1.24 -17.81 7.83
CA LYS A 73 0.19 -17.99 6.81
C LYS A 73 -1.21 -17.98 7.41
N LYS A 74 -1.39 -18.61 8.58
CA LYS A 74 -2.68 -18.57 9.30
C LYS A 74 -3.04 -17.15 9.74
N ARG A 75 -2.08 -16.40 10.30
CA ARG A 75 -2.29 -14.99 10.68
C ARG A 75 -2.55 -14.09 9.49
N ASP A 76 -1.84 -14.28 8.38
CA ASP A 76 -2.07 -13.54 7.14
C ASP A 76 -3.47 -13.80 6.60
N GLY A 77 -3.97 -15.04 6.69
CA GLY A 77 -5.36 -15.38 6.35
C GLY A 77 -6.36 -14.59 7.19
N LEU A 78 -6.22 -14.63 8.52
CA LEU A 78 -7.07 -13.87 9.44
C LEU A 78 -6.98 -12.35 9.20
N LEU A 79 -5.79 -11.84 8.93
CA LEU A 79 -5.58 -10.43 8.66
C LEU A 79 -6.27 -10.01 7.36
N LYS A 80 -6.22 -10.83 6.31
CA LYS A 80 -6.97 -10.58 5.06
C LYS A 80 -8.48 -10.53 5.30
N GLU A 81 -9.02 -11.45 6.09
CA GLU A 81 -10.44 -11.47 6.45
C GLU A 81 -10.83 -10.20 7.23
N ASN A 82 -10.02 -9.81 8.22
CA ASN A 82 -10.27 -8.60 9.00
C ASN A 82 -10.18 -7.33 8.15
N VAL A 83 -9.19 -7.25 7.25
CA VAL A 83 -9.04 -6.12 6.33
C VAL A 83 -10.24 -6.04 5.38
N LEU A 84 -10.67 -7.18 4.82
CA LEU A 84 -11.86 -7.23 3.97
C LEU A 84 -13.11 -6.78 4.72
N ALA A 85 -13.34 -7.28 5.94
CA ALA A 85 -14.48 -6.89 6.76
C ALA A 85 -14.48 -5.38 7.08
N ALA A 86 -13.31 -4.82 7.42
CA ALA A 86 -13.16 -3.38 7.63
C ALA A 86 -13.46 -2.58 6.35
N TRP A 87 -12.98 -3.04 5.18
CA TRP A 87 -13.25 -2.42 3.90
C TRP A 87 -14.72 -2.47 3.51
N GLU A 88 -15.40 -3.59 3.76
CA GLU A 88 -16.84 -3.72 3.52
C GLU A 88 -17.65 -2.77 4.40
N LEU A 89 -17.27 -2.62 5.68
CA LEU A 89 -17.89 -1.69 6.59
C LEU A 89 -17.71 -0.25 6.11
N LEU A 90 -16.47 0.14 5.79
CA LEU A 90 -16.16 1.47 5.25
C LEU A 90 -16.91 1.74 3.95
N TYR A 91 -16.97 0.77 3.03
CA TYR A 91 -17.70 0.91 1.77
C TYR A 91 -19.20 1.14 2.00
N LYS A 92 -19.81 0.40 2.93
CA LYS A 92 -21.23 0.58 3.29
C LYS A 92 -21.49 1.97 3.86
N GLU A 93 -20.62 2.45 4.74
CA GLU A 93 -20.73 3.80 5.30
C GLU A 93 -20.53 4.89 4.25
N GLN A 94 -19.53 4.75 3.38
CA GLN A 94 -19.28 5.67 2.27
C GLN A 94 -20.47 5.73 1.31
N LYS A 95 -21.00 4.57 0.91
CA LYS A 95 -22.17 4.50 0.02
C LYS A 95 -23.40 5.18 0.62
N LYS A 96 -23.56 5.15 1.95
CA LYS A 96 -24.66 5.81 2.66
C LYS A 96 -24.44 7.32 2.78
N ASN A 97 -23.23 7.75 3.11
CA ASN A 97 -22.95 9.14 3.47
C ASN A 97 -22.53 10.01 2.30
N ASN A 98 -22.09 9.41 1.19
CA ASN A 98 -21.63 10.11 -0.01
C ASN A 98 -22.49 9.73 -1.23
N PRO A 99 -23.78 10.12 -1.26
CA PRO A 99 -24.60 9.96 -2.45
C PRO A 99 -24.15 10.89 -3.58
N TRP A 100 -24.54 10.54 -4.80
CA TRP A 100 -24.43 11.45 -5.94
C TRP A 100 -25.33 12.68 -5.73
N PRO A 101 -24.90 13.88 -6.15
CA PRO A 101 -25.68 15.12 -6.04
C PRO A 101 -27.06 15.01 -6.69
N GLU A 102 -28.11 15.50 -5.99
CA GLU A 102 -29.49 15.47 -6.49
C GLU A 102 -29.69 16.37 -7.72
N GLU A 103 -28.86 17.40 -7.86
CA GLU A 103 -28.89 18.34 -8.99
C GLU A 103 -28.56 17.69 -10.34
N LEU A 104 -28.00 16.47 -10.35
CA LEU A 104 -27.73 15.70 -11.57
C LEU A 104 -29.00 15.14 -12.22
N GLY A 105 -30.13 15.16 -11.50
CA GLY A 105 -31.44 14.74 -11.99
C GLY A 105 -31.73 13.25 -11.80
N GLU A 106 -33.02 12.92 -11.69
CA GLU A 106 -33.48 11.57 -11.36
C GLU A 106 -33.02 10.51 -12.37
N GLU A 107 -33.03 10.84 -13.66
CA GLU A 107 -32.61 9.91 -14.73
C GLU A 107 -31.13 9.55 -14.60
N PHE A 108 -30.26 10.52 -14.31
CA PHE A 108 -28.84 10.28 -14.07
C PHE A 108 -28.66 9.37 -12.86
N LEU A 109 -29.36 9.66 -11.75
CA LEU A 109 -29.26 8.91 -10.51
C LEU A 109 -29.73 7.46 -10.69
N MET A 110 -30.78 7.20 -11.45
CA MET A 110 -31.22 5.84 -11.75
C MET A 110 -30.15 5.07 -12.52
N VAL A 111 -29.58 5.67 -13.56
CA VAL A 111 -28.55 5.02 -14.38
C VAL A 111 -27.28 4.79 -13.58
N ILE A 112 -26.72 5.80 -12.92
CA ILE A 112 -25.44 5.68 -12.22
C ILE A 112 -25.49 4.67 -11.07
N ASN A 113 -26.62 4.55 -10.37
CA ASN A 113 -26.80 3.59 -9.29
C ASN A 113 -27.01 2.16 -9.79
N SER A 114 -27.40 1.98 -11.06
CA SER A 114 -27.51 0.66 -11.70
C SER A 114 -26.17 0.15 -12.25
N LEU A 115 -25.22 1.05 -12.50
CA LEU A 115 -23.90 0.72 -13.06
C LEU A 115 -22.94 0.20 -11.99
N GLY A 116 -22.21 -0.86 -12.30
CA GLY A 116 -21.08 -1.35 -11.53
C GLY A 116 -19.88 -0.40 -11.56
N PRO A 117 -18.86 -0.63 -10.71
CA PRO A 117 -17.70 0.27 -10.59
C PRO A 117 -16.87 0.42 -11.87
N LYS A 118 -16.87 -0.60 -12.73
CA LYS A 118 -16.10 -0.64 -13.98
C LYS A 118 -16.95 -0.37 -15.22
N ASP A 119 -18.26 -0.22 -15.04
CA ASP A 119 -19.18 -0.06 -16.16
C ASP A 119 -19.09 1.36 -16.71
N GLU A 120 -19.17 1.47 -18.04
CA GLU A 120 -19.07 2.72 -18.75
C GLU A 120 -20.30 3.60 -18.49
N ILE A 121 -20.06 4.88 -18.17
CA ILE A 121 -21.11 5.88 -18.05
C ILE A 121 -21.42 6.41 -19.47
N PRO A 122 -22.68 6.30 -19.94
CA PRO A 122 -23.06 6.81 -21.25
C PRO A 122 -22.71 8.30 -21.41
N GLN A 123 -22.28 8.68 -22.61
CA GLN A 123 -21.76 10.02 -22.90
C GLN A 123 -22.71 11.15 -22.45
N ARG A 124 -24.02 11.01 -22.69
CA ARG A 124 -25.05 11.98 -22.27
C ARG A 124 -25.00 12.31 -20.77
N TYR A 125 -24.76 11.31 -19.93
CA TYR A 125 -24.67 11.50 -18.49
C TYR A 125 -23.32 12.10 -18.08
N ARG A 126 -22.23 11.80 -18.81
CA ARG A 126 -20.93 12.46 -18.62
C ARG A 126 -20.98 13.95 -18.97
N GLU A 127 -21.74 14.34 -20.00
CA GLU A 127 -22.03 15.74 -20.34
C GLU A 127 -22.90 16.42 -19.27
N THR A 128 -23.91 15.70 -18.74
CA THR A 128 -24.74 16.19 -17.63
C THR A 128 -23.88 16.51 -16.41
N TYR A 129 -22.95 15.60 -16.07
CA TYR A 129 -22.00 15.79 -15.00
C TYR A 129 -21.07 16.99 -15.24
N LEU A 130 -20.56 17.16 -16.47
CA LEU A 130 -19.71 18.29 -16.85
C LEU A 130 -20.41 19.64 -16.63
N ASN A 131 -21.70 19.73 -16.97
CA ASN A 131 -22.49 20.93 -16.76
C ASN A 131 -22.74 21.19 -15.27
N PHE A 132 -23.06 20.14 -14.51
CA PHE A 132 -23.22 20.21 -13.06
C PHE A 132 -21.95 20.75 -12.40
N ILE A 133 -20.80 20.11 -12.63
CA ILE A 133 -19.57 20.47 -11.93
C ILE A 133 -19.12 21.90 -12.26
N SER A 134 -19.28 22.33 -13.53
CA SER A 134 -18.97 23.71 -13.95
C SER A 134 -19.80 24.75 -13.18
N SER A 135 -21.05 24.43 -12.85
CA SER A 135 -21.93 25.29 -12.05
C SER A 135 -21.68 25.18 -10.54
N HIS A 136 -21.14 24.05 -10.09
CA HIS A 136 -20.97 23.72 -8.67
C HIS A 136 -19.64 24.20 -8.10
N LEU A 137 -18.55 24.14 -8.87
CA LEU A 137 -17.21 24.56 -8.44
C LEU A 137 -17.16 25.99 -7.84
N PRO A 138 -17.87 27.00 -8.39
CA PRO A 138 -17.89 28.33 -7.77
C PRO A 138 -18.48 28.32 -6.36
N ARG A 139 -19.47 27.46 -6.08
CA ARG A 139 -20.15 27.36 -4.77
C ARG A 139 -19.22 26.82 -3.67
N MET A 140 -18.12 26.17 -4.03
CA MET A 140 -17.12 25.72 -3.05
C MET A 140 -16.50 26.90 -2.29
N ASP A 141 -16.36 28.05 -2.94
CA ASP A 141 -15.87 29.27 -2.29
C ASP A 141 -16.84 29.75 -1.19
N ASP A 142 -18.15 29.55 -1.40
CA ASP A 142 -19.19 29.96 -0.46
C ASP A 142 -19.23 29.05 0.79
N ILE A 143 -18.71 27.83 0.71
CA ILE A 143 -18.69 26.91 1.86
C ILE A 143 -17.89 27.52 3.02
N ILE A 144 -16.74 28.11 2.73
CA ILE A 144 -15.81 28.68 3.73
C ILE A 144 -15.89 30.21 3.84
N ASP A 145 -16.87 30.84 3.18
CA ASP A 145 -16.92 32.29 2.98
C ASP A 145 -15.56 32.82 2.48
N ARG A 146 -15.07 32.28 1.35
CA ARG A 146 -13.70 32.56 0.86
C ARG A 146 -13.47 34.06 0.71
N ARG A 147 -12.36 34.52 1.26
CA ARG A 147 -12.01 35.95 1.28
C ARG A 147 -11.58 36.42 -0.11
N LYS A 148 -12.35 37.34 -0.71
CA LYS A 148 -12.13 37.92 -2.04
C LYS A 148 -12.23 39.46 -1.98
N PRO A 149 -11.61 40.20 -2.92
CA PRO A 149 -11.79 41.64 -3.00
C PRO A 149 -13.24 41.95 -3.39
N LYS A 150 -13.92 42.81 -2.62
CA LYS A 150 -15.33 43.19 -2.82
C LYS A 150 -15.63 43.78 -4.20
N ASN A 151 -14.60 44.33 -4.86
CA ASN A 151 -14.67 44.92 -6.21
C ASN A 151 -13.84 44.15 -7.26
N ALA A 152 -13.52 42.87 -7.03
CA ALA A 152 -12.84 42.08 -8.05
C ALA A 152 -13.80 41.81 -9.24
N PRO A 153 -13.45 42.20 -10.48
CA PRO A 153 -14.20 41.72 -11.64
C PRO A 153 -14.18 40.19 -11.66
N ALA A 154 -15.32 39.58 -12.01
CA ALA A 154 -15.44 38.13 -12.11
C ALA A 154 -14.34 37.58 -13.03
N GLY A 155 -13.38 36.85 -12.47
CA GLY A 155 -12.27 36.25 -13.22
C GLY A 155 -10.85 36.67 -12.80
N THR A 156 -10.66 37.58 -11.83
CA THR A 156 -9.30 37.89 -11.36
C THR A 156 -8.76 36.77 -10.48
N ALA A 157 -8.02 35.84 -11.08
CA ALA A 157 -7.29 34.79 -10.38
C ALA A 157 -6.29 35.43 -9.39
N MET A 158 -6.41 35.04 -8.13
CA MET A 158 -5.59 35.53 -7.00
C MET A 158 -4.13 35.06 -7.05
N GLY A 159 -3.76 34.19 -8.00
CA GLY A 159 -2.41 33.66 -8.17
C GLY A 159 -1.37 34.63 -8.73
N ALA A 160 -1.77 35.88 -9.04
CA ALA A 160 -0.91 36.89 -9.65
C ALA A 160 -0.68 38.14 -8.77
N MET A 161 -1.07 38.13 -7.48
CA MET A 161 -0.60 39.17 -6.56
C MET A 161 0.84 38.85 -6.12
N ALA A 162 1.77 39.21 -7.01
CA ALA A 162 3.18 39.27 -6.71
C ALA A 162 3.43 40.14 -5.47
N MET A 163 4.22 39.62 -4.54
CA MET A 163 4.76 40.36 -3.39
C MET A 163 5.30 41.73 -3.83
N PRO A 164 4.88 42.85 -3.22
CA PRO A 164 5.46 44.15 -3.49
C PRO A 164 6.86 44.18 -2.86
N GLY A 165 7.92 44.17 -3.67
CA GLY A 165 9.28 44.34 -3.12
C GLY A 165 10.48 44.03 -3.99
N MET A 166 10.34 43.37 -5.15
CA MET A 166 11.48 43.16 -6.06
C MET A 166 11.33 44.00 -7.33
N ALA A 167 11.72 45.27 -7.23
CA ALA A 167 12.04 46.08 -8.39
C ALA A 167 13.30 45.50 -9.06
N MET A 168 13.17 44.95 -10.26
CA MET A 168 14.30 44.73 -11.17
C MET A 168 14.78 46.09 -11.67
N PRO A 169 16.01 46.53 -11.35
CA PRO A 169 16.54 47.79 -11.80
C PRO A 169 17.22 47.60 -13.15
N GLY A 170 16.68 48.23 -14.20
CA GLY A 170 17.41 48.39 -15.46
C GLY A 170 16.56 48.25 -16.72
N MET A 171 15.66 49.19 -16.95
CA MET A 171 15.22 49.57 -18.30
C MET A 171 14.48 50.91 -18.20
N ALA A 172 15.26 51.98 -18.07
CA ALA A 172 14.75 53.33 -18.28
C ALA A 172 15.17 53.75 -19.69
N ASP A 173 14.24 53.64 -20.63
CA ASP A 173 14.29 54.34 -21.91
C ASP A 173 13.53 55.67 -21.73
N PRO A 174 14.22 56.82 -21.70
CA PRO A 174 13.61 58.11 -21.39
C PRO A 174 13.02 58.72 -22.67
N GLY A 175 11.84 58.24 -23.08
CA GLY A 175 11.33 58.65 -24.38
C GLY A 175 9.86 58.42 -24.68
N MET A 176 8.94 58.37 -23.71
CA MET A 176 7.49 58.49 -23.95
C MET A 176 6.74 58.98 -22.70
N MET A 177 6.73 60.30 -22.49
CA MET A 177 5.68 60.94 -21.68
C MET A 177 4.42 61.08 -22.54
N GLY A 178 3.61 60.01 -22.56
CA GLY A 178 2.20 60.07 -22.93
C GLY A 178 1.36 60.08 -21.66
N THR A 179 0.63 61.15 -21.43
CA THR A 179 -0.33 61.29 -20.33
C THR A 179 -1.47 60.28 -20.48
N ALA A 180 -1.33 59.10 -19.88
CA ALA A 180 -2.43 58.17 -19.65
C ALA A 180 -3.13 58.54 -18.33
N PRO A 181 -4.40 58.98 -18.36
CA PRO A 181 -5.16 59.20 -17.14
C PRO A 181 -5.55 57.83 -16.55
N GLY A 182 -5.14 57.57 -15.31
CA GLY A 182 -5.67 56.45 -14.53
C GLY A 182 -4.66 55.40 -14.06
N MET A 183 -3.37 55.71 -13.96
CA MET A 183 -2.48 54.90 -13.13
C MET A 183 -2.70 55.29 -11.65
N ALA A 184 -3.86 54.89 -11.13
CA ALA A 184 -4.09 54.86 -9.70
C ALA A 184 -3.01 53.98 -9.09
N ALA A 185 -2.27 54.56 -8.15
CA ALA A 185 -1.31 53.87 -7.32
C ALA A 185 -1.90 52.54 -6.85
N ALA A 186 -1.15 51.45 -7.07
CA ALA A 186 -1.46 50.12 -6.58
C ALA A 186 -1.32 50.13 -5.04
N GLY A 187 -2.37 50.64 -4.41
CA GLY A 187 -2.53 50.81 -2.98
C GLY A 187 -4.01 51.07 -2.68
N SER A 188 -4.91 50.53 -3.50
CA SER A 188 -6.31 50.46 -3.10
C SER A 188 -6.39 49.36 -2.06
N ASP A 189 -6.69 49.76 -0.83
CA ASP A 189 -7.28 48.91 0.20
C ASP A 189 -8.57 48.33 -0.38
N ALA A 190 -8.43 47.31 -1.22
CA ALA A 190 -9.56 46.61 -1.77
C ALA A 190 -10.26 45.94 -0.58
N GLU A 191 -11.44 46.44 -0.23
CA GLU A 191 -12.21 45.93 0.90
C GLU A 191 -12.39 44.42 0.71
N MET A 192 -11.71 43.61 1.52
CA MET A 192 -11.72 42.15 1.37
C MET A 192 -12.91 41.60 2.14
N ALA A 193 -13.88 41.00 1.44
CA ALA A 193 -15.04 40.36 2.04
C ALA A 193 -14.80 38.85 2.17
N GLY A 194 -15.22 38.26 3.30
CA GLY A 194 -15.08 36.84 3.60
C GLY A 194 -14.21 36.54 4.83
N LYS A 195 -14.15 35.26 5.22
CA LYS A 195 -13.52 34.79 6.46
C LYS A 195 -12.16 34.13 6.21
N THR A 196 -12.05 33.24 5.22
CA THR A 196 -10.85 32.41 5.05
C THR A 196 -10.20 32.63 3.68
N PHE A 197 -8.90 32.87 3.65
CA PHE A 197 -8.13 32.84 2.42
C PHE A 197 -7.92 31.41 1.95
N TRP A 198 -8.00 31.18 0.65
CA TRP A 198 -7.72 29.90 0.04
C TRP A 198 -6.93 30.14 -1.25
N ASP A 199 -5.63 29.86 -1.17
CA ASP A 199 -4.65 30.30 -2.16
C ASP A 199 -4.64 29.39 -3.38
N ASP A 200 -4.70 28.07 -3.18
CA ASP A 200 -4.67 27.08 -4.25
C ASP A 200 -6.06 26.67 -4.77
N ALA A 201 -7.12 27.39 -4.39
CA ALA A 201 -8.50 27.10 -4.78
C ALA A 201 -8.69 26.97 -6.30
N GLU A 202 -8.04 27.84 -7.07
CA GLU A 202 -8.15 27.81 -8.54
C GLU A 202 -7.41 26.60 -9.14
N MET A 203 -6.30 26.17 -8.54
CA MET A 203 -5.60 24.96 -8.95
C MET A 203 -6.43 23.71 -8.66
N VAL A 204 -7.11 23.68 -7.50
CA VAL A 204 -8.05 22.59 -7.17
C VAL A 204 -9.19 22.55 -8.19
N LYS A 205 -9.82 23.69 -8.49
CA LYS A 205 -10.92 23.77 -9.48
C LYS A 205 -10.48 23.39 -10.89
N GLN A 206 -9.25 23.72 -11.30
CA GLN A 206 -8.71 23.30 -12.59
C GLN A 206 -8.64 21.78 -12.75
N GLY A 207 -8.47 21.03 -11.65
CA GLY A 207 -8.53 19.56 -11.65
C GLY A 207 -9.87 18.97 -12.12
N PHE A 208 -10.93 19.78 -12.09
CA PHE A 208 -12.28 19.43 -12.52
C PHE A 208 -12.64 20.00 -13.90
N THR A 209 -11.64 20.46 -14.67
CA THR A 209 -11.85 21.02 -16.01
C THR A 209 -11.18 20.14 -17.06
N TRP A 210 -11.92 19.80 -18.12
CA TRP A 210 -11.46 18.93 -19.22
C TRP A 210 -11.39 19.66 -20.58
N GLY A 211 -11.42 21.00 -20.54
CA GLY A 211 -11.49 21.85 -21.73
C GLY A 211 -12.77 21.58 -22.53
N ASP A 212 -12.65 21.50 -23.85
CA ASP A 212 -13.77 21.24 -24.77
C ASP A 212 -14.15 19.75 -24.88
N ARG A 213 -13.55 18.88 -24.06
CA ARG A 213 -13.75 17.43 -24.14
C ARG A 213 -14.71 16.95 -23.05
N VAL A 214 -15.58 16.02 -23.42
CA VAL A 214 -16.39 15.28 -22.45
C VAL A 214 -15.48 14.36 -21.63
N PRO A 215 -15.52 14.41 -20.29
CA PRO A 215 -14.68 13.56 -19.44
C PRO A 215 -14.97 12.09 -19.65
N GLU A 216 -13.98 11.24 -19.47
CA GLU A 216 -14.14 9.78 -19.47
C GLU A 216 -14.85 9.27 -18.21
N THR A 217 -15.38 8.04 -18.27
CA THR A 217 -16.06 7.40 -17.13
C THR A 217 -15.23 7.43 -15.85
N ILE A 218 -13.94 7.08 -15.94
CA ILE A 218 -13.06 7.07 -14.77
C ILE A 218 -12.84 8.49 -14.23
N GLN A 219 -12.74 9.49 -15.12
CA GLN A 219 -12.56 10.88 -14.72
C GLN A 219 -13.79 11.41 -13.99
N VAL A 220 -15.00 11.07 -14.43
CA VAL A 220 -16.25 11.45 -13.74
C VAL A 220 -16.31 10.82 -12.34
N ARG A 221 -16.01 9.53 -12.22
CA ARG A 221 -16.03 8.83 -10.92
C ARG A 221 -14.98 9.39 -9.96
N THR A 222 -13.73 9.50 -10.39
CA THR A 222 -12.65 10.05 -9.57
C THR A 222 -12.90 11.52 -9.20
N ALA A 223 -13.41 12.34 -10.13
CA ALA A 223 -13.77 13.71 -9.81
C ALA A 223 -14.88 13.77 -8.77
N GLN A 224 -15.90 12.91 -8.85
CA GLN A 224 -16.95 12.90 -7.83
C GLN A 224 -16.41 12.47 -6.45
N GLU A 225 -15.50 11.50 -6.42
CA GLU A 225 -14.81 11.08 -5.18
C GLU A 225 -13.99 12.23 -4.58
N ASP A 226 -13.21 12.92 -5.40
CA ASP A 226 -12.43 14.09 -4.99
C ASP A 226 -13.33 15.23 -4.48
N LEU A 227 -14.46 15.48 -5.16
CA LEU A 227 -15.43 16.50 -4.76
C LEU A 227 -15.97 16.23 -3.35
N TRP A 228 -16.33 14.98 -3.04
CA TRP A 228 -16.80 14.62 -1.69
C TRP A 228 -15.75 14.91 -0.62
N VAL A 229 -14.48 14.58 -0.90
CA VAL A 229 -13.38 14.85 0.04
C VAL A 229 -13.16 16.34 0.22
N TYR A 230 -13.12 17.11 -0.87
CA TYR A 230 -12.95 18.55 -0.81
C TYR A 230 -14.07 19.24 -0.06
N GLU A 231 -15.32 18.88 -0.33
CA GLU A 231 -16.46 19.41 0.41
C GLU A 231 -16.40 19.06 1.90
N ALA A 232 -16.04 17.82 2.25
CA ALA A 232 -15.91 17.42 3.64
C ALA A 232 -14.86 18.28 4.36
N LEU A 233 -13.68 18.48 3.75
CA LEU A 233 -12.62 19.32 4.31
C LEU A 233 -13.07 20.79 4.46
N LEU A 234 -13.71 21.35 3.43
CA LEU A 234 -14.22 22.72 3.47
C LEU A 234 -15.32 22.89 4.54
N ARG A 235 -16.20 21.89 4.71
CA ARG A 235 -17.22 21.89 5.77
C ARG A 235 -16.60 21.80 7.16
N ILE A 236 -15.54 20.99 7.34
CA ILE A 236 -14.80 20.93 8.61
C ILE A 236 -14.19 22.31 8.94
N ILE A 237 -13.59 22.98 7.96
CA ILE A 237 -13.02 24.32 8.13
C ILE A 237 -14.11 25.33 8.48
N LYS A 238 -15.24 25.30 7.77
CA LYS A 238 -16.42 26.11 8.08
C LYS A 238 -16.88 25.91 9.52
N ASN A 239 -17.01 24.66 9.96
CA ASN A 239 -17.44 24.31 11.31
C ASN A 239 -16.43 24.74 12.37
N THR A 240 -15.13 24.64 12.07
CA THR A 240 -14.06 25.13 12.95
C THR A 240 -14.10 26.65 13.10
N ASN A 241 -14.56 27.35 12.07
CA ASN A 241 -14.77 28.80 12.07
C ASN A 241 -16.16 29.23 12.59
N THR A 242 -16.94 28.31 13.16
CA THR A 242 -18.24 28.66 13.77
C THR A 242 -18.04 29.68 14.89
N GLY A 243 -18.81 30.76 14.87
CA GLY A 243 -18.67 31.88 15.81
C GLY A 243 -17.75 33.01 15.33
N ALA A 244 -17.03 32.84 14.23
CA ALA A 244 -16.30 33.92 13.57
C ALA A 244 -17.19 34.68 12.58
N SER A 245 -17.28 35.99 12.75
CA SER A 245 -17.98 36.90 11.82
C SER A 245 -17.04 37.47 10.76
N HIS A 246 -15.74 37.50 11.03
CA HIS A 246 -14.74 38.15 10.19
C HIS A 246 -13.45 37.30 10.12
N HIS A 247 -12.55 37.67 9.21
CA HIS A 247 -11.27 36.98 9.06
C HIS A 247 -10.40 36.99 10.32
N TYR A 248 -10.35 38.11 11.05
CA TYR A 248 -9.44 38.25 12.19
C TYR A 248 -9.83 37.36 13.39
N ASN A 249 -11.12 37.01 13.52
CA ASN A 249 -11.63 36.13 14.58
C ASN A 249 -11.93 34.70 14.10
N ALA A 250 -11.62 34.35 12.84
CA ALA A 250 -11.63 32.98 12.37
C ALA A 250 -10.47 32.18 12.96
N ALA A 251 -10.71 30.91 13.32
CA ALA A 251 -9.68 30.00 13.79
C ALA A 251 -8.76 29.58 12.63
N VAL A 252 -9.36 29.20 11.49
CA VAL A 252 -8.66 28.92 10.23
C VAL A 252 -8.76 30.15 9.33
N LYS A 253 -7.65 30.88 9.24
CA LYS A 253 -7.56 32.16 8.50
C LYS A 253 -7.14 31.98 7.05
N ALA A 254 -6.25 31.03 6.78
CA ALA A 254 -5.71 30.79 5.46
C ALA A 254 -5.54 29.29 5.22
N ILE A 255 -5.80 28.89 3.99
CA ILE A 255 -5.52 27.57 3.43
C ILE A 255 -4.48 27.82 2.33
N GLU A 256 -3.22 27.53 2.65
CA GLU A 256 -2.12 27.69 1.70
C GLU A 256 -2.21 26.63 0.59
N GLN A 257 -2.49 25.38 0.99
CA GLN A 257 -2.62 24.25 0.08
C GLN A 257 -3.70 23.27 0.58
N LEU A 258 -4.58 22.85 -0.32
CA LEU A 258 -5.58 21.82 -0.11
C LEU A 258 -5.42 20.75 -1.19
N GLN A 259 -4.40 19.91 -1.04
CA GLN A 259 -4.14 18.83 -1.98
C GLN A 259 -4.60 17.49 -1.41
N ILE A 260 -5.17 16.64 -2.26
CA ILE A 260 -5.57 15.27 -1.92
C ILE A 260 -4.98 14.27 -2.90
N GLY A 261 -5.02 12.98 -2.53
CA GLY A 261 -4.62 11.87 -3.40
C GLY A 261 -3.24 12.04 -4.03
N ARG A 262 -3.18 11.92 -5.35
CA ARG A 262 -1.92 11.97 -6.12
C ARG A 262 -1.22 13.34 -6.02
N ALA A 263 -1.97 14.42 -5.99
CA ALA A 263 -1.41 15.77 -5.85
C ALA A 263 -0.71 15.92 -4.49
N ALA A 264 -1.37 15.48 -3.41
CA ALA A 264 -0.80 15.48 -2.07
C ALA A 264 0.48 14.63 -1.98
N ALA A 265 0.45 13.42 -2.56
CA ALA A 265 1.62 12.55 -2.59
C ALA A 265 2.80 13.20 -3.33
N ALA A 266 2.54 13.87 -4.45
CA ALA A 266 3.57 14.58 -5.21
C ALA A 266 4.16 15.76 -4.42
N ALA A 267 3.33 16.59 -3.80
CA ALA A 267 3.82 17.69 -2.96
C ALA A 267 4.58 17.20 -1.72
N PHE A 268 4.14 16.09 -1.11
CA PHE A 268 4.85 15.48 0.01
C PHE A 268 6.25 14.99 -0.38
N GLN A 269 6.40 14.36 -1.57
CA GLN A 269 7.72 13.96 -2.08
C GLN A 269 8.61 15.19 -2.35
N GLN A 270 8.05 16.26 -2.90
CA GLN A 270 8.78 17.50 -3.15
C GLN A 270 9.21 18.21 -1.85
N SER A 271 8.41 18.15 -0.78
CA SER A 271 8.72 18.75 0.51
C SER A 271 9.68 17.89 1.34
N ALA A 272 9.61 16.56 1.26
CA ALA A 272 10.57 15.64 1.88
C ALA A 272 12.01 15.87 1.38
N ASN A 273 12.16 16.27 0.12
CA ASN A 273 13.46 16.69 -0.42
C ASN A 273 13.98 18.02 0.16
N ARG A 274 13.11 18.90 0.68
CA ARG A 274 13.51 20.16 1.32
C ARG A 274 13.88 19.99 2.80
N LEU A 275 13.33 18.98 3.49
CA LEU A 275 13.70 18.63 4.86
C LEU A 275 15.08 17.95 4.97
N LYS A 276 15.74 17.67 3.85
CA LYS A 276 17.11 17.14 3.78
C LYS A 276 18.22 18.21 3.77
N VAL A 277 17.95 19.46 4.15
CA VAL A 277 19.00 20.48 4.26
C VAL A 277 18.88 21.28 5.57
N SER A 278 19.52 20.77 6.63
CA SER A 278 20.42 21.53 7.52
C SER A 278 21.13 20.60 8.50
N GLY A 279 22.11 19.85 8.01
CA GLY A 279 23.14 19.20 8.81
C GLY A 279 24.46 19.34 8.05
N SER A 280 25.38 20.11 8.62
CA SER A 280 26.63 20.64 8.06
C SER A 280 27.47 19.69 7.17
N PRO A 281 28.32 20.27 6.29
CA PRO A 281 29.25 19.52 5.44
C PRO A 281 30.41 18.99 6.29
N THR A 282 30.41 17.70 6.59
CA THR A 282 31.60 17.06 7.17
C THR A 282 31.78 15.66 6.60
N GLY A 283 32.86 15.49 5.82
CA GLY A 283 33.64 14.25 5.81
C GLY A 283 33.22 13.16 4.82
N GLY A 284 33.85 13.23 3.64
CA GLY A 284 34.42 12.12 2.88
C GLY A 284 33.78 10.72 2.95
N GLY A 285 33.24 10.28 1.82
CA GLY A 285 32.96 8.88 1.55
C GLY A 285 32.81 8.68 0.05
N MET A 286 33.93 8.39 -0.61
CA MET A 286 34.03 8.18 -2.06
C MET A 286 33.01 7.17 -2.58
N GLY A 287 32.53 7.45 -3.78
CA GLY A 287 31.60 6.61 -4.50
C GLY A 287 32.13 5.22 -4.84
N MET A 288 31.19 4.30 -4.87
CA MET A 288 31.14 3.15 -5.77
C MET A 288 29.71 3.23 -6.33
N GLY A 289 29.50 3.63 -7.56
CA GLY A 289 29.99 2.91 -8.73
C GLY A 289 28.78 2.20 -9.31
N ALA A 290 28.14 2.85 -10.28
CA ALA A 290 27.04 2.30 -11.05
C ALA A 290 27.40 0.92 -11.61
N MET A 291 26.49 -0.05 -11.48
CA MET A 291 26.40 -1.16 -12.43
C MET A 291 25.27 -0.85 -13.42
N PRO A 292 25.61 -0.60 -14.70
CA PRO A 292 24.65 -0.45 -15.78
C PRO A 292 24.35 -1.82 -16.40
N GLY A 293 23.06 -2.18 -16.52
CA GLY A 293 22.64 -3.35 -17.29
C GLY A 293 21.39 -4.02 -16.75
N GLY A 294 20.23 -3.66 -17.32
CA GLY A 294 18.96 -4.35 -17.13
C GLY A 294 17.86 -3.64 -17.93
N ASP A 295 17.27 -4.34 -18.88
CA ASP A 295 16.46 -3.87 -20.00
C ASP A 295 15.27 -2.93 -19.67
N PRO A 296 14.94 -1.95 -20.54
CA PRO A 296 13.82 -1.01 -20.38
C PRO A 296 12.47 -1.58 -20.83
N ALA A 297 12.16 -2.83 -20.47
CA ALA A 297 11.00 -3.54 -21.02
C ALA A 297 10.16 -4.28 -19.98
N MET A 298 9.71 -3.61 -18.91
CA MET A 298 8.52 -4.01 -18.12
C MET A 298 7.83 -2.79 -17.50
N MET A 299 7.42 -1.83 -18.34
CA MET A 299 6.43 -0.80 -18.02
C MET A 299 5.04 -1.28 -18.48
N ALA A 300 4.45 -2.23 -17.75
CA ALA A 300 3.03 -2.58 -17.85
C ALA A 300 2.68 -3.53 -16.69
N GLY A 301 2.25 -2.96 -15.56
CA GLY A 301 1.80 -3.72 -14.40
C GLY A 301 0.74 -2.96 -13.61
N ASP A 302 -0.51 -3.29 -13.87
CA ASP A 302 -1.74 -3.14 -13.07
C ASP A 302 -1.99 -1.83 -12.25
N PRO A 303 -3.10 -1.10 -12.54
CA PRO A 303 -3.55 0.05 -11.74
C PRO A 303 -4.01 -0.28 -10.30
N ALA A 304 -4.03 -1.55 -9.89
CA ALA A 304 -4.67 -2.00 -8.65
C ALA A 304 -3.85 -1.77 -7.36
N MET A 305 -2.61 -1.27 -7.45
CA MET A 305 -1.71 -1.13 -6.30
C MET A 305 -1.68 0.27 -5.66
N MET A 306 -2.50 1.23 -6.11
CA MET A 306 -2.49 2.62 -5.62
C MET A 306 -3.59 2.97 -4.60
N ALA A 307 -4.25 1.99 -4.00
CA ALA A 307 -5.05 2.24 -2.80
C ALA A 307 -4.11 2.32 -1.58
N GLY A 308 -3.67 3.53 -1.26
CA GLY A 308 -2.88 3.80 -0.06
C GLY A 308 -3.59 3.30 1.18
N SER A 309 -2.95 2.38 1.90
CA SER A 309 -3.37 1.94 3.22
C SER A 309 -3.57 3.15 4.13
N PRO A 310 -4.70 3.29 4.85
CA PRO A 310 -4.82 4.29 5.90
C PRO A 310 -3.75 4.01 6.97
N ALA A 311 -2.89 4.99 7.23
CA ALA A 311 -2.01 4.97 8.39
C ALA A 311 -2.90 4.98 9.65
N MET A 312 -2.96 3.86 10.38
CA MET A 312 -3.61 3.83 11.69
C MET A 312 -2.76 4.64 12.69
N PRO A 313 -3.32 5.63 13.40
CA PRO A 313 -2.67 6.28 14.52
C PRO A 313 -2.41 5.25 15.62
N GLY A 314 -1.17 5.21 16.11
CA GLY A 314 -0.80 4.39 17.25
C GLY A 314 -1.54 4.81 18.53
N GLY A 315 -1.78 3.81 19.37
CA GLY A 315 -2.28 3.98 20.72
C GLY A 315 -2.96 2.70 21.17
N ASP A 316 -2.19 1.79 21.76
CA ASP A 316 -2.73 0.67 22.55
C ASP A 316 -3.58 1.23 23.71
N PRO A 317 -4.84 0.81 23.86
CA PRO A 317 -5.53 0.91 25.13
C PRO A 317 -5.93 -0.49 25.60
N ALA A 318 -5.54 -0.78 26.85
CA ALA A 318 -6.05 -1.87 27.68
C ALA A 318 -5.49 -3.29 27.44
N MET A 319 -4.28 -3.49 27.95
CA MET A 319 -4.12 -4.56 28.93
C MET A 319 -5.03 -4.24 30.12
N MET A 320 -6.18 -4.91 30.26
CA MET A 320 -6.94 -5.09 31.52
C MET A 320 -8.28 -5.75 31.20
N ALA A 321 -8.28 -7.08 31.10
CA ALA A 321 -9.43 -7.91 31.41
C ALA A 321 -8.87 -9.27 31.86
N GLY A 322 -8.68 -9.41 33.18
CA GLY A 322 -8.34 -10.69 33.78
C GLY A 322 -9.51 -11.65 33.62
N ASP A 323 -9.19 -12.88 33.21
CA ASP A 323 -10.08 -14.04 33.23
C ASP A 323 -10.76 -14.22 34.60
N PRO A 324 -12.10 -14.34 34.65
CA PRO A 324 -12.77 -14.98 35.76
C PRO A 324 -13.53 -16.21 35.24
N ALA A 325 -12.82 -17.31 34.99
CA ALA A 325 -13.45 -18.58 34.63
C ALA A 325 -12.59 -19.81 34.99
N MET A 326 -12.14 -19.92 36.24
CA MET A 326 -11.58 -21.16 36.79
C MET A 326 -12.06 -21.35 38.24
N MET A 327 -13.36 -21.52 38.46
CA MET A 327 -13.92 -22.05 39.72
C MET A 327 -15.29 -22.71 39.45
N ALA A 328 -15.25 -23.96 39.01
CA ALA A 328 -16.30 -24.96 39.16
C ALA A 328 -15.61 -26.31 38.95
N GLY A 329 -15.60 -27.30 39.83
CA GLY A 329 -16.39 -27.57 41.01
C GLY A 329 -16.34 -29.09 41.16
N GLY A 330 -15.22 -29.63 41.64
CA GLY A 330 -15.04 -31.06 41.90
C GLY A 330 -15.60 -31.41 43.27
N ALA A 331 -16.89 -31.74 43.34
CA ALA A 331 -17.51 -32.35 44.51
C ALA A 331 -17.58 -33.87 44.31
N SER A 332 -16.64 -34.61 44.89
CA SER A 332 -16.78 -36.06 45.11
C SER A 332 -17.53 -36.29 46.43
N ALA A 333 -18.80 -36.63 46.34
CA ALA A 333 -19.58 -37.17 47.44
C ALA A 333 -19.27 -38.67 47.62
N GLY A 334 -18.94 -39.05 48.84
CA GLY A 334 -18.89 -40.44 49.27
C GLY A 334 -20.25 -40.96 49.77
N ALA A 335 -20.25 -42.26 50.09
CA ALA A 335 -21.31 -43.13 50.62
C ALA A 335 -22.33 -43.62 49.56
N GLY A 336 -22.65 -44.91 49.44
CA GLY A 336 -22.23 -46.13 50.15
C GLY A 336 -23.18 -47.28 49.77
N ALA A 337 -22.66 -48.50 49.68
CA ALA A 337 -23.29 -49.81 49.92
C ALA A 337 -22.31 -50.92 49.49
#